data_AF-A0A7V0MUK7-F1
#
_entry.id   AF-A0A7V0MUK7-F1
#
_cell.length_a   1.000
_cell.length_b   1.000
_cell.length_c   1.000
_cell.angle_alpha   90.00
_cell.angle_beta   90.00
_cell.angle_gamma   90.00
#
_symmetry.space_group_name_H-M   'P 1'
#
loop_
_entity.id
_entity.type
_entity.pdbx_description
1 polymer ?
#
loop_
_entity_poly.entity_id
_entity_poly.type
_entity_poly.pdbx_seq_one_letter_code
_entity_poly.pdbx_strand_id
1 'polypeptide(L)' 'MRSSRILVYLTAKAEKDLKTLSSAQRRRIFAKLEKADFSPNAPHVKKLAATKGCEPEIFRARIGTYRLLYILEG' A
#
# COMPACT_ATOMS: atom_id res chain seq x y z
N MET A 1 20.58 10.68 -2.05
CA MET A 1 19.73 9.71 -1.31
C MET A 1 19.58 8.48 -2.16
N ARG A 2 20.03 7.31 -1.68
CA ARG A 2 19.79 6.04 -2.39
C ARG A 2 18.30 5.73 -2.26
N SER A 3 17.59 5.62 -3.38
CA SER A 3 16.20 5.17 -3.40
C SER A 3 16.20 3.71 -2.96
N SER A 4 15.88 3.45 -1.70
CA SER A 4 15.68 2.09 -1.18
C SER A 4 14.57 1.44 -2.01
N ARG A 5 14.87 0.36 -2.72
CA ARG A 5 13.83 -0.39 -3.44
C ARG A 5 12.94 -1.06 -2.39
N ILE A 6 11.68 -0.62 -2.30
CA ILE A 6 10.68 -1.27 -1.45
C ILE A 6 10.11 -2.45 -2.25
N LEU A 7 10.24 -3.65 -1.69
CA LEU A 7 9.55 -4.83 -2.22
C LEU A 7 8.12 -4.85 -1.68
N VAL A 8 7.15 -5.02 -2.57
CA VAL A 8 5.73 -5.06 -2.21
C VAL A 8 5.23 -6.49 -2.38
N TYR A 9 4.85 -7.12 -1.28
CA TYR A 9 4.22 -8.44 -1.26
C TYR A 9 2.71 -8.30 -1.09
N LEU A 10 1.96 -9.12 -1.82
CA LEU A 10 0.51 -9.18 -1.70
C LEU A 10 0.13 -10.33 -0.77
N THR A 11 -0.72 -10.05 0.22
CA THR A 11 -1.37 -11.11 1.00
C THR A 11 -2.38 -11.84 0.12
N ALA A 12 -2.72 -13.09 0.47
CA ALA A 12 -3.78 -13.84 -0.24
C ALA A 12 -5.11 -13.07 -0.31
N LYS A 13 -5.43 -12.28 0.72
CA LYS A 13 -6.59 -11.40 0.73
C LYS A 13 -6.45 -10.27 -0.29
N ALA A 14 -5.32 -9.58 -0.31
CA ALA A 14 -5.05 -8.51 -1.28
C ALA A 14 -5.07 -9.02 -2.73
N GLU A 15 -4.57 -10.24 -2.98
CA GLU A 15 -4.68 -10.88 -4.28
C GLU A 15 -6.13 -11.13 -4.70
N LYS A 16 -6.96 -11.61 -3.77
CA LYS A 16 -8.40 -11.80 -4.00
C LYS A 16 -9.08 -10.49 -4.30
N ASP A 17 -8.79 -9.43 -3.54
CA ASP A 17 -9.32 -8.09 -3.75
C ASP A 17 -8.93 -7.55 -5.13
N LEU A 18 -7.67 -7.72 -5.54
CA LEU A 18 -7.19 -7.32 -6.87
C LEU A 18 -7.92 -8.06 -8.00
N LYS A 19 -8.23 -9.35 -7.84
CA LYS A 19 -8.97 -10.14 -8.85
C LYS A 19 -10.38 -9.63 -9.10
N THR A 20 -10.99 -8.91 -8.16
CA THR A 20 -12.31 -8.28 -8.36
C THR A 20 -12.28 -7.06 -9.28
N LEU A 21 -11.09 -6.53 -9.55
CA LEU A 21 -10.90 -5.33 -10.36
C LEU A 21 -10.67 -5.67 -11.83
N SER A 22 -11.15 -4.80 -12.71
CA SER A 22 -10.86 -4.91 -14.15
C SER A 22 -9.36 -4.84 -14.44
N SER A 23 -8.95 -5.41 -15.57
CA SER A 23 -7.54 -5.40 -16.01
C SER A 23 -6.96 -3.98 -16.18
N ALA A 24 -7.79 -2.99 -16.51
CA ALA A 24 -7.36 -1.58 -16.59
C ALA A 24 -7.13 -0.97 -15.19
N GLN A 25 -7.97 -1.31 -14.21
CA GLN A 25 -7.80 -0.86 -12.83
C GLN A 25 -6.56 -1.48 -12.20
N ARG A 26 -6.35 -2.80 -12.37
CA ARG A 26 -5.14 -3.50 -11.89
C ARG A 26 -3.85 -2.89 -12.42
N ARG A 27 -3.76 -2.66 -13.74
CA ARG A 27 -2.60 -2.00 -14.37
C ARG A 27 -2.30 -0.62 -13.77
N ARG A 28 -3.33 0.20 -13.53
CA ARG A 28 -3.18 1.53 -12.91
C ARG A 28 -2.70 1.44 -11.47
N ILE A 29 -3.14 0.44 -10.72
CA ILE A 29 -2.68 0.21 -9.34
C ILE A 29 -1.20 -0.17 -9.35
N PHE A 30 -0.79 -1.17 -10.15
CA PHE A 30 0.62 -1.60 -10.21
C PHE A 30 1.57 -0.47 -10.62
N ALA A 31 1.23 0.29 -11.67
CA ALA A 31 2.04 1.44 -12.11
C ALA A 31 2.18 2.54 -11.04
N LYS A 32 1.21 2.64 -10.12
CA LYS A 32 1.30 3.56 -8.97
C LYS A 32 2.06 2.96 -7.80
N LEU A 33 1.93 1.66 -7.53
CA LEU A 33 2.69 0.99 -6.47
C LEU A 33 4.20 1.12 -6.71
N GLU A 34 4.65 0.99 -7.97
CA GLU A 34 6.06 1.16 -8.35
C GLU A 34 6.63 2.57 -8.07
N LYS A 35 5.77 3.59 -7.99
CA LYS A 35 6.15 5.00 -7.83
C LYS A 35 5.75 5.57 -6.47
N ALA A 36 4.99 4.82 -5.68
CA ALA A 36 4.43 5.31 -4.42
C ALA A 36 5.52 5.37 -3.35
N ASP A 37 5.51 6.45 -2.59
CA ASP A 37 6.32 6.57 -1.38
C ASP A 37 5.52 6.04 -0.19
N PHE A 38 5.90 4.86 0.30
CA PHE A 38 5.23 4.19 1.42
C PHE A 38 5.75 4.64 2.79
N SER A 39 6.64 5.64 2.85
CA SER A 39 7.16 6.18 4.09
C SER A 39 6.01 6.56 5.04
N PRO A 40 6.10 6.22 6.35
CA PRO A 40 5.07 6.57 7.34
C PRO A 40 4.65 8.05 7.37
N ASN A 41 5.57 8.92 6.98
CA ASN A 41 5.42 10.38 7.01
C ASN A 41 5.03 10.97 5.65
N ALA A 42 4.85 10.13 4.61
CA ALA A 42 4.44 10.61 3.30
C ALA A 42 3.03 11.25 3.40
N PRO A 43 2.77 12.38 2.72
CA PRO A 43 1.54 13.16 2.91
C PRO A 43 0.26 12.41 2.51
N HIS A 44 0.38 11.35 1.69
CA HIS A 44 -0.73 10.53 1.21
C HIS A 44 -0.92 9.23 2.00
N VAL A 45 -0.09 9.00 3.02
CA VAL A 45 -0.12 7.85 3.92
C VAL A 45 -0.75 8.27 5.24
N LYS A 46 -1.61 7.41 5.81
CA LYS A 46 -2.15 7.58 7.15
C LYS A 46 -2.04 6.29 7.93
N LYS A 47 -1.56 6.35 9.17
CA LYS A 47 -1.69 5.25 10.14
C LYS A 47 -3.16 5.03 10.48
N LEU A 48 -3.59 3.77 10.55
CA LEU A 48 -4.92 3.45 11.06
C LEU A 48 -4.93 3.60 12.58
N ALA A 49 -5.87 4.38 13.10
CA ALA A 49 -5.93 4.68 14.54
C ALA A 49 -6.09 3.41 15.40
N ALA A 50 -6.85 2.43 14.91
CA ALA A 50 -7.11 1.17 15.60
C ALA A 50 -5.87 0.29 15.83
N THR A 51 -4.78 0.54 15.10
CA THR A 51 -3.53 -0.23 15.22
C THR A 51 -2.37 0.61 15.72
N LYS A 52 -2.65 1.84 16.19
CA LYS A 52 -1.62 2.73 16.73
C LYS A 52 -1.06 2.14 18.03
N GLY A 53 0.25 1.87 18.05
CA GLY A 53 0.92 1.26 19.20
C GLY A 53 0.80 -0.26 19.28
N CYS A 54 0.25 -0.91 18.25
CA CYS A 54 0.25 -2.37 18.09
C CYS A 54 1.19 -2.76 16.95
N GLU A 55 1.93 -3.85 17.11
CA GLU A 55 2.71 -4.43 16.03
C GLU A 55 1.97 -5.63 15.39
N PRO A 56 1.81 -5.67 14.06
CA PRO A 56 2.26 -4.66 13.10
C PRO A 56 1.31 -3.45 13.01
N GLU A 57 1.88 -2.26 12.90
CA GLU A 57 1.11 -1.05 12.58
C GLU A 57 0.56 -1.14 11.14
N ILE A 58 -0.70 -0.75 10.96
CA ILE A 58 -1.33 -0.76 9.63
C ILE A 58 -1.42 0.65 9.07
N PHE A 59 -0.97 0.80 7.83
CA PHE A 59 -0.96 2.03 7.07
C PHE A 59 -2.00 1.99 5.96
N ARG A 60 -2.47 3.18 5.60
CA ARG A 60 -3.40 3.40 4.49
C ARG A 60 -2.84 4.44 3.54
N ALA A 61 -2.58 4.06 2.29
CA ALA A 61 -2.21 4.96 1.21
C ALA A 61 -3.38 5.16 0.23
N ARG A 62 -3.58 6.39 -0.26
CA ARG A 62 -4.53 6.66 -1.34
C ARG A 62 -3.85 6.51 -2.70
N ILE A 63 -4.37 5.62 -3.54
CA ILE A 63 -3.87 5.34 -4.89
C ILE A 63 -4.98 5.65 -5.91
N GLY A 64 -5.08 6.93 -6.29
CA GLY A 64 -6.20 7.42 -7.12
C GLY A 64 -7.54 7.35 -6.38
N THR A 65 -8.47 6.57 -6.90
CA THR A 65 -9.78 6.28 -6.27
C THR A 65 -9.72 5.09 -5.30
N TYR A 66 -8.60 4.37 -5.26
CA TYR A 66 -8.41 3.21 -4.40
C TYR A 66 -7.67 3.58 -3.12
N ARG A 67 -7.81 2.73 -2.11
CA ARG A 67 -7.05 2.79 -0.87
C ARG A 67 -6.32 1.47 -0.69
N LEU A 68 -5.01 1.54 -0.50
CA LEU A 68 -4.18 0.39 -0.16
C LEU A 68 -4.05 0.34 1.36
N LEU A 69 -4.28 -0.84 1.93
CA LEU A 69 -3.90 -1.15 3.30
C LEU A 69 -2.62 -1.99 3.27
N TYR A 70 -1.62 -1.60 4.04
CA TYR A 70 -0.33 -2.28 4.05
C TYR A 70 0.33 -2.18 5.43
N ILE A 71 1.26 -3.08 5.68
CA ILE A 71 2.20 -3.02 6.80
C ILE A 71 3.58 -2.74 6.22
N LEU A 72 4.46 -2.15 7.02
CA LEU A 72 5.89 -2.05 6.68
C LEU A 72 6.62 -3.14 7.46
N GLU A 73 7.31 -4.01 6.73
CA GLU A 73 8.20 -5.02 7.31
C GLU A 73 9.63 -4.49 7.24
N GLY A 74 10.37 -4.60 8.35
CA GLY A 74 11.73 -4.10 8.52
C GLY A 74 12.44 -4.83 9.65
#